data_AF-A0A387BBA8-F1
#
_entry.id   AF-A0A387BBA8-F1
#
_cell.length_a   1.000
_cell.length_b   1.000
_cell.length_c   1.000
_cell.angle_alpha   90.00
_cell.angle_beta   90.00
_cell.angle_gamma   90.00
#
_symmetry.space_group_name_H-M   'P 1'
#
loop_
_entity.id
_entity.type
_entity.pdbx_description
1 polymer ?
#
loop_
_entity_poly.entity_id
_entity_poly.type
_entity_poly.pdbx_seq_one_letter_code
_entity_poly.pdbx_strand_id
1 'polypeptide(L)'
;MMQLKLITEHKQDFLPLLALADSPEFIKNYLERGELYVFEDKAVALLTKEEDGSYEIQNFAIAVPFQGRGFGKNFMTELCRKYSGQTLLVRTDEYTAKFYEKCGFTAFKRVKNYFPEKYGERVFDKGRELIDNIYLKVELT
;
A
#
# COMPACT_ATOMS: atom_id res chain seq x y z
N MET A 1 15.86 -17.56 0.95
CA MET A 1 14.83 -16.91 1.79
C MET A 1 14.48 -15.58 1.14
N MET A 2 13.20 -15.25 1.01
CA MET A 2 12.79 -13.95 0.47
C MET A 2 13.18 -12.86 1.47
N GLN A 3 13.77 -11.75 1.02
CA GLN A 3 14.38 -10.75 1.90
C GLN A 3 13.56 -9.46 1.94
N LEU A 4 13.16 -9.07 3.15
CA LEU A 4 12.57 -7.77 3.47
C LEU A 4 13.67 -6.84 4.00
N LYS A 5 13.88 -5.69 3.35
CA LYS A 5 14.90 -4.70 3.73
C LYS A 5 14.22 -3.38 4.09
N LEU A 6 14.59 -2.79 5.23
CA LEU A 6 14.23 -1.41 5.56
C LEU A 6 15.23 -0.47 4.89
N ILE A 7 14.72 0.57 4.24
CA ILE A 7 15.50 1.61 3.57
C ILE A 7 15.42 2.89 4.40
N THR A 8 16.56 3.30 4.95
CA THR A 8 16.67 4.50 5.81
C THR A 8 17.20 5.72 5.07
N GLU A 9 17.92 5.53 3.96
CA GLU A 9 18.56 6.58 3.17
C GLU A 9 18.26 6.38 1.68
N HIS A 10 18.42 7.45 0.88
CA HIS A 10 18.25 7.40 -0.58
C HIS A 10 16.91 6.78 -1.04
N LYS A 11 15.83 7.00 -0.27
CA LYS A 11 14.48 6.47 -0.58
C LYS A 11 13.97 6.88 -1.97
N GLN A 12 14.48 8.00 -2.51
CA GLN A 12 14.16 8.51 -3.84
C GLN A 12 14.56 7.55 -4.96
N ASP A 13 15.54 6.68 -4.76
CA ASP A 13 15.97 5.68 -5.75
C ASP A 13 14.84 4.68 -6.08
N PHE A 14 13.83 4.58 -5.20
CA PHE A 14 12.68 3.70 -5.35
C PHE A 14 11.45 4.38 -5.94
N LEU A 15 11.53 5.67 -6.30
CA LEU A 15 10.44 6.39 -6.96
C LEU A 15 9.88 5.67 -8.20
N PRO A 16 10.68 5.04 -9.08
CA PRO A 16 10.14 4.30 -10.22
C PRO A 16 9.18 3.17 -9.82
N LEU A 17 9.40 2.50 -8.68
CA LEU A 17 8.49 1.47 -8.19
C LEU A 17 7.29 2.08 -7.45
N LEU A 18 7.52 3.08 -6.58
CA LEU A 18 6.45 3.75 -5.84
C LEU A 18 5.43 4.40 -6.79
N ALA A 19 5.90 4.93 -7.93
CA ALA A 19 5.09 5.54 -8.97
C ALA A 19 4.13 4.58 -9.68
N LEU A 20 4.26 3.27 -9.47
CA LEU A 20 3.28 2.30 -9.97
C LEU A 20 1.97 2.31 -9.18
N ALA A 21 1.96 2.85 -7.96
CA ALA A 21 0.79 2.87 -7.08
C ALA A 21 0.22 4.27 -6.84
N ASP A 22 1.04 5.32 -6.96
CA ASP A 22 0.63 6.69 -6.68
C ASP A 22 1.44 7.69 -7.50
N SER A 23 0.97 8.92 -7.64
CA SER A 23 1.70 9.94 -8.40
C SER A 23 2.93 10.43 -7.60
N PRO A 24 4.05 10.76 -8.27
CA PRO A 24 5.24 11.29 -7.60
C PRO A 24 4.97 12.55 -6.76
N GLU A 25 3.98 13.36 -7.11
CA GLU A 25 3.56 14.54 -6.36
C GLU A 25 3.01 14.17 -4.98
N PHE A 26 2.21 13.10 -4.89
CA PHE A 26 1.66 12.62 -3.62
C PHE A 26 2.68 11.86 -2.79
N ILE A 27 3.57 11.09 -3.43
CA ILE A 27 4.60 10.28 -2.75
C ILE A 27 5.47 11.15 -1.84
N LYS A 28 5.80 12.37 -2.25
CA LYS A 28 6.61 13.31 -1.46
C LYS A 28 6.03 13.60 -0.06
N ASN A 29 4.70 13.50 0.12
CA ASN A 29 4.04 13.79 1.39
C ASN A 29 4.34 12.76 2.48
N TYR A 30 4.70 11.54 2.10
CA TYR A 30 4.94 10.43 3.03
C TYR A 30 6.32 9.81 2.89
N LEU A 31 7.06 10.04 1.80
CA LEU A 31 8.34 9.39 1.52
C LEU A 31 9.35 9.54 2.66
N GLU A 32 9.59 10.79 3.09
CA GLU A 32 10.62 11.09 4.08
C GLU A 32 10.26 10.56 5.47
N ARG A 33 9.02 10.78 5.91
CA ARG A 33 8.55 10.40 7.26
C ARG A 33 8.19 8.92 7.41
N GLY A 34 7.94 8.21 6.31
CA GLY A 34 7.50 6.82 6.34
C GLY A 34 8.64 5.82 6.37
N GLU A 35 8.36 4.60 6.84
CA GLU A 35 9.26 3.46 6.75
C GLU A 35 9.11 2.81 5.37
N LEU A 36 10.16 2.90 4.55
CA LEU A 36 10.20 2.28 3.23
C LEU A 36 10.81 0.88 3.32
N TYR A 37 10.04 -0.13 2.93
CA TYR A 37 10.49 -1.50 2.82
C TYR A 37 10.63 -1.92 1.37
N VAL A 38 11.69 -2.65 1.07
CA VAL A 38 11.95 -3.27 -0.23
C VAL A 38 11.94 -4.79 -0.07
N PHE A 39 11.26 -5.46 -1.00
CA PHE A 39 11.16 -6.92 -1.02
C PHE A 39 11.76 -7.50 -2.29
N GLU A 40 12.85 -8.24 -2.11
CA GLU A 40 13.71 -8.81 -3.16
C GLU A 40 14.06 -7.87 -4.33
N ASP A 41 14.17 -6.57 -4.05
CA ASP A 41 14.48 -5.51 -5.03
C ASP A 41 13.45 -5.41 -6.18
N LYS A 42 12.24 -5.96 -5.97
CA LYS A 42 11.15 -6.04 -6.97
C LYS A 42 9.85 -5.38 -6.51
N ALA A 43 9.72 -5.12 -5.22
CA ALA A 43 8.53 -4.50 -4.65
C ALA A 43 8.90 -3.57 -3.51
N VAL A 44 8.01 -2.61 -3.27
CA VAL A 44 8.14 -1.60 -2.23
C VAL A 44 6.85 -1.47 -1.43
N ALA A 45 6.99 -1.18 -0.15
CA ALA A 45 5.89 -0.78 0.72
C ALA A 45 6.36 0.40 1.56
N LEU A 46 5.52 1.41 1.71
CA LEU A 46 5.83 2.56 2.55
C LEU A 46 4.73 2.74 3.58
N LEU A 47 5.11 2.72 4.86
CA LEU A 47 4.19 2.82 5.99
C LEU A 47 4.44 4.10 6.79
N THR A 48 3.38 4.76 7.24
CA THR A 48 3.45 5.86 8.20
C THR A 48 2.81 5.45 9.51
N LYS A 49 3.36 5.93 10.62
CA LYS A 49 2.72 5.78 11.92
C LYS A 49 1.68 6.89 12.10
N GLU A 50 0.46 6.50 12.46
CA GLU A 50 -0.66 7.41 12.71
C GLU A 50 -0.69 7.82 14.20
N GLU A 51 -1.45 8.87 14.51
CA GLU A 51 -1.52 9.45 15.87
C GLU A 51 -2.08 8.47 16.91
N ASP A 52 -2.97 7.57 16.49
CA ASP A 52 -3.56 6.53 17.35
C ASP A 52 -2.63 5.33 17.58
N GLY A 53 -1.41 5.36 17.02
CA GLY A 53 -0.40 4.32 17.15
C GLY A 53 -0.47 3.22 16.09
N SER A 54 -1.50 3.21 15.24
CA SER A 54 -1.57 2.30 14.09
C SER A 54 -0.56 2.69 12.99
N TYR A 55 -0.34 1.79 12.03
CA TYR A 55 0.49 2.07 10.87
C TYR A 55 -0.33 1.98 9.58
N GLU A 56 -0.30 3.03 8.76
CA GLU A 56 -0.98 3.04 7.46
C GLU A 56 -0.01 2.70 6.34
N ILE A 57 -0.38 1.73 5.50
CA ILE A 57 0.30 1.44 4.24
C ILE A 57 -0.10 2.52 3.23
N GLN A 58 0.76 3.54 3.10
CA GLN A 58 0.57 4.66 2.17
C GLN A 58 0.83 4.26 0.72
N ASN A 59 1.77 3.34 0.50
CA ASN A 59 2.13 2.87 -0.84
C ASN A 59 2.50 1.39 -0.79
N PHE A 60 2.07 0.61 -1.78
CA PHE A 60 2.43 -0.79 -1.96
C PHE A 60 2.48 -1.13 -3.45
N ALA A 61 3.67 -1.39 -3.97
CA ALA A 61 3.88 -1.57 -5.39
C ALA A 61 4.80 -2.76 -5.69
N ILE A 62 4.52 -3.45 -6.79
CA ILE A 62 5.29 -4.59 -7.28
C ILE A 62 5.62 -4.33 -8.74
N ALA A 63 6.87 -4.53 -9.14
CA ALA A 63 7.30 -4.44 -10.52
C ALA A 63 6.41 -5.31 -11.42
N VAL A 64 5.93 -4.73 -12.53
CA VAL A 64 4.93 -5.34 -13.44
C VAL A 64 5.23 -6.80 -13.81
N PRO A 65 6.48 -7.22 -14.14
CA PRO A 65 6.77 -8.60 -14.50
C PRO A 65 6.51 -9.63 -13.38
N PHE A 66 6.39 -9.19 -12.12
CA PHE A 66 6.21 -10.05 -10.94
C PHE A 66 4.80 -10.00 -10.35
N GLN A 67 3.91 -9.19 -10.93
CA GLN A 67 2.49 -9.14 -10.54
C GLN A 67 1.76 -10.43 -10.92
N GLY A 68 0.68 -10.77 -10.19
CA GLY A 68 -0.16 -11.94 -10.48
C GLY A 68 0.45 -13.30 -10.13
N ARG A 69 1.64 -13.34 -9.53
CA ARG A 69 2.39 -14.58 -9.22
C ARG A 69 2.45 -14.93 -7.73
N GLY A 70 1.57 -14.34 -6.91
CA GLY A 70 1.57 -14.51 -5.45
C GLY A 70 2.63 -13.69 -4.69
N PHE A 71 3.52 -13.01 -5.41
CA PHE A 71 4.61 -12.21 -4.81
C PHE A 71 4.12 -11.16 -3.79
N GLY A 72 3.03 -10.46 -4.11
CA GLY A 72 2.43 -9.47 -3.21
C GLY A 72 1.93 -10.07 -1.90
N LYS A 73 1.38 -11.28 -1.95
CA LYS A 73 0.91 -11.96 -0.73
C LYS A 73 2.08 -12.33 0.17
N ASN A 74 3.17 -12.85 -0.41
CA ASN A 74 4.40 -13.16 0.32
C ASN A 74 5.00 -11.92 0.97
N PHE A 75 5.07 -10.81 0.23
CA PHE A 75 5.54 -9.54 0.77
C PHE A 75 4.66 -9.05 1.93
N MET A 76 3.34 -9.08 1.76
CA MET A 76 2.39 -8.71 2.81
C MET A 76 2.54 -9.59 4.06
N THR A 77 2.77 -10.90 3.89
CA THR A 77 3.03 -11.81 5.02
C THR A 77 4.27 -11.40 5.82
N GLU A 78 5.37 -11.05 5.14
CA GLU A 78 6.59 -10.61 5.82
C GLU A 78 6.42 -9.24 6.50
N LEU A 79 5.66 -8.32 5.88
CA LEU A 79 5.28 -7.04 6.51
C LEU A 79 4.42 -7.27 7.75
N CYS A 80 3.37 -8.07 7.68
CA CYS A 80 2.53 -8.40 8.83
C CYS A 80 3.34 -9.04 9.96
N ARG A 81 4.30 -9.92 9.64
CA ARG A 81 5.21 -10.47 10.66
C ARG A 81 6.07 -9.38 11.31
N LYS A 82 6.60 -8.44 10.52
CA LYS A 82 7.42 -7.32 11.00
C LYS A 82 6.66 -6.40 11.97
N TYR A 83 5.36 -6.23 11.75
CA TYR A 83 4.48 -5.38 12.57
C TYR A 83 3.59 -6.18 13.54
N SER A 84 3.99 -7.39 13.94
CA SER A 84 3.28 -8.15 14.99
C SER A 84 3.10 -7.30 16.25
N GLY A 85 1.91 -7.37 16.86
CA GLY A 85 1.48 -6.53 17.97
C GLY A 85 0.96 -5.14 17.56
N GLN A 86 0.86 -4.84 16.27
CA GLN A 86 0.36 -3.55 15.75
C GLN A 86 -0.91 -3.74 14.92
N THR A 87 -1.61 -2.62 14.69
CA THR A 87 -2.70 -2.55 13.69
C THR A 87 -2.15 -1.93 12.41
N LEU A 88 -2.34 -2.62 11.28
CA LEU A 88 -2.09 -2.04 9.96
C LEU A 88 -3.39 -1.55 9.33
N LEU A 89 -3.33 -0.37 8.72
CA LEU A 89 -4.41 0.26 7.96
C LEU A 89 -4.03 0.34 6.48
N VAL A 90 -5.03 0.30 5.61
CA VAL A 90 -4.86 0.64 4.19
C VAL A 90 -6.12 1.29 3.65
N ARG A 91 -5.95 2.24 2.75
CA ARG A 91 -7.01 2.93 2.00
C ARG A 91 -6.81 2.65 0.52
N THR A 92 -7.80 2.11 -0.16
CA THR A 92 -7.63 1.69 -1.55
C THR A 92 -8.98 1.65 -2.28
N ASP A 93 -8.95 1.49 -3.60
CA ASP A 93 -10.15 1.22 -4.39
C ASP A 93 -10.78 -0.16 -4.08
N GLU A 94 -12.02 -0.36 -4.50
CA GLU A 94 -12.78 -1.59 -4.26
C GLU A 94 -12.22 -2.85 -4.94
N TYR A 95 -11.46 -2.72 -6.03
CA TYR A 95 -10.90 -3.87 -6.72
C TYR A 95 -9.65 -4.37 -6.00
N THR A 96 -8.79 -3.44 -5.58
CA THR A 96 -7.57 -3.74 -4.83
C THR A 96 -7.87 -4.15 -3.38
N ALA A 97 -8.97 -3.69 -2.77
CA ALA A 97 -9.41 -4.14 -1.46
C ALA A 97 -9.45 -5.68 -1.33
N LYS A 98 -9.87 -6.38 -2.40
CA LYS A 98 -9.91 -7.86 -2.46
C LYS A 98 -8.56 -8.53 -2.28
N PHE A 99 -7.46 -7.86 -2.64
CA PHE A 99 -6.11 -8.36 -2.38
C PHE A 99 -5.80 -8.31 -0.88
N TYR A 100 -6.11 -7.20 -0.22
CA TYR A 100 -5.87 -7.03 1.21
C TYR A 100 -6.77 -7.95 2.05
N GLU A 101 -8.02 -8.16 1.64
CA GLU A 101 -8.92 -9.15 2.26
C GLU A 101 -8.31 -10.56 2.25
N LYS A 102 -7.71 -10.97 1.11
CA LYS A 102 -6.98 -12.25 1.01
C LYS A 102 -5.70 -12.30 1.86
N CYS A 103 -5.22 -11.16 2.33
CA CYS A 103 -4.10 -11.04 3.26
C CYS A 103 -4.55 -10.92 4.73
N GLY A 104 -5.86 -11.00 5.01
CA GLY A 104 -6.41 -10.98 6.37
C GLY A 104 -6.93 -9.62 6.84
N PHE A 105 -6.93 -8.60 5.98
CA PHE A 105 -7.51 -7.30 6.31
C PHE A 105 -9.05 -7.37 6.26
N THR A 106 -9.71 -6.62 7.14
CA THR A 106 -11.16 -6.47 7.17
C THR A 106 -11.53 -5.03 6.83
N ALA A 107 -12.42 -4.86 5.85
CA ALA A 107 -13.00 -3.56 5.53
C ALA A 107 -13.90 -3.06 6.66
N PHE A 108 -13.74 -1.79 7.06
CA PHE A 108 -14.52 -1.20 8.16
C PHE A 108 -15.17 0.14 7.81
N LYS A 109 -14.75 0.79 6.71
CA LYS A 109 -15.35 2.05 6.24
C LYS A 109 -15.26 2.13 4.72
N ARG A 110 -16.30 2.71 4.11
CA ARG A 110 -16.36 3.05 2.68
C ARG A 110 -16.71 4.52 2.54
N VAL A 111 -15.88 5.25 1.79
CA VAL A 111 -16.14 6.64 1.41
C VAL A 111 -16.63 6.62 -0.04
N LYS A 112 -17.91 6.92 -0.23
CA LYS A 112 -18.54 6.90 -1.55
C LYS A 112 -18.06 8.07 -2.40
N ASN A 113 -17.97 7.87 -3.72
CA ASN A 113 -17.58 8.90 -4.70
C ASN A 113 -16.22 9.58 -4.45
N TYR A 114 -15.35 8.97 -3.64
CA TYR A 114 -14.08 9.56 -3.22
C TYR A 114 -13.21 10.00 -4.41
N PHE A 115 -13.04 9.14 -5.42
CA PHE A 115 -12.15 9.42 -6.54
C PHE A 115 -12.64 10.59 -7.41
N PRO A 116 -13.88 10.59 -7.94
CA PRO A 116 -14.36 11.73 -8.73
C PRO A 116 -14.42 13.03 -7.92
N GLU A 117 -14.78 12.97 -6.63
CA GLU A 117 -14.78 14.17 -5.77
C GLU A 117 -13.36 14.71 -5.49
N LYS A 118 -12.38 13.82 -5.32
CA LYS A 118 -10.99 14.21 -5.06
C LYS A 118 -10.28 14.79 -6.28
N TYR A 119 -10.48 14.18 -7.45
CA TYR A 119 -9.73 14.53 -8.66
C TYR A 119 -10.50 15.45 -9.62
N GLY A 120 -11.81 15.61 -9.43
CA GLY A 120 -12.66 16.41 -10.32
C GLY A 120 -12.96 15.75 -11.66
N GLU A 121 -12.49 14.52 -11.87
CA GLU A 121 -12.70 13.74 -13.09
C GLU A 121 -12.80 12.24 -12.79
N ARG A 122 -13.21 11.46 -13.79
CA ARG A 122 -13.34 10.00 -13.66
C ARG A 122 -11.95 9.36 -13.69
N VAL A 123 -11.64 8.58 -12.67
CA VAL A 123 -10.35 7.87 -12.56
C VAL A 123 -10.53 6.42 -12.99
N PHE A 124 -9.60 5.91 -13.80
CA PHE A 124 -9.62 4.52 -14.27
C PHE A 124 -8.30 3.80 -13.96
N ASP A 125 -8.39 2.56 -13.49
CA ASP A 125 -7.26 1.63 -13.45
C ASP A 125 -7.60 0.36 -14.24
N LYS A 126 -6.73 -0.02 -15.17
CA LYS A 126 -6.91 -1.20 -16.06
C LYS A 126 -8.32 -1.28 -16.68
N GLY A 127 -8.87 -0.14 -17.08
CA GLY A 127 -10.19 -0.01 -17.70
C GLY A 127 -11.38 -0.06 -16.72
N ARG A 128 -11.13 -0.11 -15.41
CA ARG A 128 -12.16 -0.08 -14.37
C ARG A 128 -12.22 1.31 -13.76
N GLU A 129 -13.42 1.86 -13.66
CA GLU A 129 -13.63 3.14 -13.00
C GLU A 129 -13.46 2.97 -11.48
N LEU A 130 -12.67 3.84 -10.88
CA LEU A 130 -12.51 3.94 -9.43
C LEU A 130 -13.51 4.98 -8.92
N ILE A 131 -14.38 4.56 -8.00
CA ILE A 131 -15.46 5.42 -7.48
C ILE A 131 -15.27 5.61 -5.98
N ASP A 132 -15.29 4.51 -5.23
CA ASP A 132 -15.26 4.52 -3.77
C ASP A 132 -13.87 4.23 -3.22
N ASN A 133 -13.58 4.78 -2.04
CA ASN A 133 -12.38 4.44 -1.27
C ASN A 133 -12.75 3.56 -0.07
N ILE A 134 -12.08 2.43 0.06
CA ILE A 134 -12.30 1.40 1.06
C ILE A 134 -11.18 1.45 2.08
N TYR A 135 -11.55 1.55 3.34
CA TYR A 135 -10.65 1.50 4.48
C TYR A 135 -10.68 0.10 5.05
N LEU A 136 -9.51 -0.53 5.11
CA LEU A 136 -9.33 -1.85 5.68
C LEU A 136 -8.31 -1.82 6.81
N LYS A 137 -8.45 -2.72 7.78
CA LYS A 137 -7.50 -2.91 8.88
C LYS A 137 -7.19 -4.37 9.12
N VAL A 138 -6.02 -4.65 9.67
CA VAL A 138 -5.69 -5.95 10.28
C VAL A 138 -5.04 -5.70 11.63
N GLU A 139 -5.49 -6.43 12.65
CA GLU A 139 -4.92 -6.42 13.98
C GLU A 139 -3.96 -7.63 14.06
N LEU A 140 -2.68 -7.37 14.27
CA LEU A 140 -1.63 -8.39 14.24
C LEU A 140 -1.29 -8.82 15.67
N THR A 141 -1.46 -10.11 15.96
CA THR A 141 -1.12 -10.72 17.24
C THR A 141 0.29 -11.28 17.29
#